data_AF-A0A367KB78-F1
#
_entry.id   AF-A0A367KB78-F1
#
_cell.length_a   1.000
_cell.length_b   1.000
_cell.length_c   1.000
_cell.angle_alpha   90.00
_cell.angle_beta   90.00
_cell.angle_gamma   90.00
#
_symmetry.space_group_name_H-M   'P 1'
#
loop_
_entity.id
_entity.type
_entity.pdbx_description
1 polymer ?
#
loop_
_entity_poly.entity_id
_entity_poly.type
_entity_poly.pdbx_seq_one_letter_code
_entity_poly.pdbx_strand_id
1 'polypeptide(L)'
;MKEHFQSINNLKSSLPIVLIAKDAFGLIIEKCEKKDLNGGYEDRIQRDESIPEHIDTLLDAITHAKEDLSVDIVTWRGILTKILCTPYSRKEPWEFRATRYKDTIYIEEQVTEEKKRQESQATDRQKRMSYWGYRFETLCTVPKPPHLVLKSDLEKRMTETVNTNI
;
A
#
# COMPACT_ATOMS: atom_id res chain seq x y z
N MET A 1 12.52 -27.67 -2.34
CA MET A 1 11.11 -27.48 -2.74
C MET A 1 10.16 -28.52 -2.14
N LYS A 2 10.51 -29.83 -2.15
CA LYS A 2 9.67 -30.90 -1.56
C LYS A 2 9.62 -30.88 -0.02
N GLU A 3 10.72 -30.53 0.65
CA GLU A 3 10.77 -30.45 2.13
C GLU A 3 9.97 -29.26 2.70
N HIS A 4 9.93 -28.13 1.98
CA HIS A 4 9.06 -26.99 2.33
C HIS A 4 7.58 -27.37 2.33
N PHE A 5 7.15 -28.31 1.49
CA PHE A 5 5.77 -28.76 1.40
C PHE A 5 5.35 -29.68 2.56
N GLN A 6 6.29 -30.44 3.14
CA GLN A 6 6.00 -31.33 4.28
C GLN A 6 5.81 -30.55 5.58
N SER A 7 6.58 -29.49 5.81
CA SER A 7 6.38 -28.63 7.00
C SER A 7 5.03 -27.89 6.97
N ILE A 8 4.55 -27.52 5.77
CA ILE A 8 3.23 -26.90 5.55
C ILE A 8 2.08 -27.86 5.91
N ASN A 9 2.24 -29.17 5.73
CA ASN A 9 1.19 -30.14 6.06
C ASN A 9 1.03 -30.37 7.57
N ASN A 10 2.06 -30.13 8.39
CA ASN A 10 1.97 -30.24 9.84
C ASN A 10 1.24 -29.06 10.51
N LEU A 11 1.07 -27.94 9.81
CA LEU A 11 0.21 -26.81 10.25
C LEU A 11 -1.25 -26.94 9.80
N LYS A 12 -1.56 -27.84 8.84
CA LYS A 12 -2.92 -28.05 8.33
C LYS A 12 -3.85 -28.79 9.29
N SER A 13 -3.33 -29.43 10.33
CA SER A 13 -4.15 -30.22 11.26
C SER A 13 -4.95 -29.37 12.25
N SER A 14 -4.81 -28.04 12.27
CA SER A 14 -5.59 -27.20 13.19
C SER A 14 -5.98 -25.81 12.67
N LEU A 15 -6.36 -25.66 11.39
CA LEU A 15 -7.26 -24.62 10.82
C LEU A 15 -6.85 -24.21 9.39
N PRO A 16 -7.79 -23.80 8.51
CA PRO A 16 -7.48 -23.40 7.14
C PRO A 16 -6.85 -22.01 7.14
N ILE A 17 -5.53 -21.94 6.91
CA ILE A 17 -4.83 -20.68 6.64
C ILE A 17 -4.68 -20.57 5.11
N VAL A 18 -5.34 -19.60 4.50
CA VAL A 18 -5.07 -19.21 3.11
C VAL A 18 -3.94 -18.19 3.12
N LEU A 19 -2.86 -18.48 2.38
CA LEU A 19 -1.66 -17.65 2.28
C LEU A 19 -1.66 -16.98 0.90
N ILE A 20 -1.86 -15.67 0.87
CA ILE A 20 -1.69 -14.87 -0.35
C ILE A 20 -0.44 -14.02 -0.17
N ALA A 21 0.56 -14.26 -1.03
CA ALA A 21 1.76 -13.45 -1.08
C ALA A 21 1.48 -12.17 -1.88
N LYS A 22 1.81 -11.01 -1.31
CA LYS A 22 2.01 -9.77 -2.07
C LYS A 22 3.50 -9.48 -2.13
N ASP A 23 3.98 -9.04 -3.29
CA ASP A 23 5.35 -8.57 -3.46
C ASP A 23 5.57 -7.28 -2.65
N ALA A 24 6.75 -7.22 -2.02
CA ALA A 24 7.17 -6.38 -0.88
C ALA A 24 6.61 -6.82 0.51
N PHE A 25 7.09 -7.98 0.99
CA PHE A 25 7.17 -8.37 2.42
C PHE A 25 5.89 -8.37 3.27
N GLY A 26 4.74 -8.77 2.72
CA GLY A 26 3.53 -9.03 3.52
C GLY A 26 2.83 -10.31 3.10
N LEU A 27 2.71 -11.29 4.00
CA LEU A 27 1.85 -12.46 3.79
C LEU A 27 0.51 -12.28 4.46
N ILE A 28 -0.57 -12.45 3.69
CA ILE A 28 -1.93 -12.41 4.23
C ILE A 28 -2.18 -13.70 5.01
N ILE A 29 -2.46 -13.56 6.30
CA ILE A 29 -2.92 -14.65 7.17
C ILE A 29 -4.41 -14.48 7.38
N GLU A 30 -5.20 -15.26 6.67
CA GLU A 30 -6.65 -15.27 6.84
C GLU A 30 -7.01 -16.14 8.05
N LYS A 31 -7.14 -15.52 9.22
CA LYS A 31 -7.96 -16.08 10.31
C LYS A 31 -9.13 -15.13 10.56
N CYS A 32 -10.32 -15.56 10.17
CA CYS A 32 -11.57 -14.81 10.28
C CYS A 32 -12.06 -14.78 11.74
N GLU A 33 -11.40 -14.00 12.59
CA GLU A 33 -11.93 -13.57 13.88
C GLU A 33 -12.35 -12.11 13.75
N LYS A 34 -13.46 -11.72 14.39
CA LYS A 34 -13.90 -10.32 14.41
C LYS A 34 -12.85 -9.49 15.14
N LYS A 35 -12.15 -8.61 14.43
CA LYS A 35 -11.17 -7.69 14.99
C LYS A 35 -11.68 -6.25 14.88
N ASP A 36 -11.44 -5.47 15.93
CA ASP A 36 -11.75 -4.05 15.92
C ASP A 36 -10.70 -3.27 15.12
N LEU A 37 -11.14 -2.56 14.10
CA LEU A 37 -10.30 -1.72 13.24
C LEU A 37 -10.10 -0.32 13.81
N ASN A 38 -10.75 0.04 14.92
CA ASN A 38 -10.58 1.35 15.57
C ASN A 38 -9.40 1.38 16.55
N GLY A 39 -8.91 0.23 17.00
CA GLY A 39 -7.85 0.16 18.00
C GLY A 39 -6.55 0.80 17.51
N GLY A 40 -6.05 1.80 18.24
CA GLY A 40 -4.82 2.54 17.92
C GLY A 40 -5.01 3.70 16.92
N TYR A 41 -6.24 4.16 16.70
CA TYR A 41 -6.50 5.30 15.81
C TYR A 41 -5.86 6.61 16.29
N GLU A 42 -5.92 6.89 17.60
CA GLU A 42 -5.36 8.13 18.17
C GLU A 42 -3.83 8.15 18.14
N ASP A 43 -3.19 6.99 18.34
CA ASP A 43 -1.73 6.85 18.40
C ASP A 43 -1.10 6.60 17.02
N ARG A 44 -1.86 6.73 15.93
CA ARG A 44 -1.39 6.41 14.57
C ARG A 44 -0.29 7.37 14.13
N ILE A 45 0.72 6.83 13.43
CA ILE A 45 1.72 7.64 12.75
C ILE A 45 1.21 7.84 11.32
N GLN A 46 0.69 9.05 11.05
CA GLN A 46 0.19 9.42 9.74
C GLN A 46 1.30 10.10 8.93
N ARG A 47 1.35 9.75 7.65
CA ARG A 47 2.23 10.40 6.68
C ARG A 47 1.82 11.84 6.47
N ASP A 48 2.81 12.71 6.30
CA ASP A 48 2.57 14.09 5.92
C ASP A 48 2.14 14.16 4.44
N GLU A 49 0.84 14.37 4.24
CA GLU A 49 0.20 14.52 2.93
C GLU A 49 0.53 15.87 2.26
N SER A 50 1.14 16.82 2.99
CA SER A 50 1.54 18.11 2.42
C SER A 50 2.79 18.01 1.53
N ILE A 51 3.57 16.94 1.69
CA ILE A 51 4.78 16.68 0.91
C ILE A 51 4.35 16.05 -0.44
N PRO A 52 4.55 16.74 -1.57
CA PRO A 52 4.17 16.18 -2.87
C PRO A 52 5.00 14.94 -3.20
N GLU A 53 4.33 13.89 -3.67
CA GLU A 53 4.99 12.71 -4.24
C GLU A 53 5.46 12.99 -5.66
N HIS A 54 6.68 13.51 -5.77
CA HIS A 54 7.33 13.66 -7.07
C HIS A 54 7.79 12.31 -7.63
N ILE A 55 8.02 12.28 -8.94
CA ILE A 55 8.54 11.10 -9.62
C ILE A 55 10.03 10.82 -9.30
N ASP A 56 10.68 11.69 -8.52
CA ASP A 56 12.11 11.63 -8.19
C ASP A 56 12.55 10.27 -7.63
N THR A 57 11.78 9.70 -6.70
CA THR A 57 12.10 8.38 -6.12
C THR A 57 12.08 7.24 -7.15
N LEU A 58 11.18 7.33 -8.13
CA LEU A 58 11.13 6.41 -9.26
C LEU A 58 12.34 6.61 -10.18
N LEU A 59 12.72 7.87 -10.45
CA LEU A 59 13.90 8.20 -11.26
C LEU A 59 15.21 7.74 -10.58
N ASP A 60 15.32 7.89 -9.27
CA ASP A 60 16.45 7.41 -8.48
C ASP A 60 16.57 5.89 -8.56
N ALA A 61 15.45 5.17 -8.44
CA ALA A 61 15.42 3.71 -8.55
C ALA A 61 15.85 3.23 -9.95
N ILE A 62 15.36 3.88 -11.01
CA ILE A 62 15.76 3.63 -12.40
C ILE A 62 17.25 3.88 -12.59
N THR A 63 17.74 5.02 -12.10
CA THR A 63 19.15 5.40 -12.21
C THR A 63 20.06 4.40 -11.48
N HIS A 64 19.62 3.94 -10.30
CA HIS A 64 20.33 2.92 -9.54
C HIS A 64 20.34 1.56 -10.23
N ALA A 65 19.24 1.16 -10.89
CA ALA A 65 19.15 -0.08 -11.65
C ALA A 65 20.09 -0.09 -12.88
N LYS A 66 20.56 1.08 -13.34
CA LYS A 66 21.40 1.25 -14.55
C LYS A 66 20.81 0.60 -15.80
N GLU A 67 19.48 0.55 -15.89
CA GLU A 67 18.79 0.00 -17.04
C GLU A 67 18.57 1.10 -18.08
N ASP A 68 18.92 0.82 -19.33
CA ASP A 68 18.45 1.63 -20.45
C ASP A 68 16.96 1.36 -20.65
N LEU A 69 16.15 2.31 -20.20
CA LEU A 69 14.71 2.26 -20.37
C LEU A 69 14.32 2.53 -21.83
N SER A 70 14.16 1.46 -22.60
CA SER A 70 13.49 1.52 -23.91
C SER A 70 11.98 1.56 -23.72
N VAL A 71 11.44 2.62 -23.11
CA VAL A 71 10.01 2.78 -22.84
C VAL A 71 9.50 4.16 -23.26
N ASP A 72 8.25 4.21 -23.70
CA ASP A 72 7.63 5.46 -24.16
C ASP A 72 7.14 6.34 -22.99
N ILE A 73 6.69 5.72 -21.88
CA ILE A 73 6.06 6.42 -20.74
C ILE A 73 6.56 5.85 -19.41
N VAL A 74 6.91 6.74 -18.49
CA VAL A 74 7.27 6.44 -17.10
C VAL A 74 6.34 7.23 -16.16
N THR A 75 5.64 6.53 -15.28
CA THR A 75 4.69 7.15 -14.33
C THR A 75 4.33 6.18 -13.20
N TRP A 76 3.68 6.68 -12.15
CA TRP A 76 3.08 5.86 -11.11
C TRP A 76 1.83 5.12 -11.61
N ARG A 77 1.66 3.85 -11.23
CA ARG A 77 0.46 3.06 -11.59
C ARG A 77 -0.85 3.74 -11.22
N GLY A 78 -0.87 4.48 -10.10
CA GLY A 78 -2.05 5.23 -9.65
C GLY A 78 -2.53 6.27 -10.67
N ILE A 79 -1.61 6.92 -11.38
CA ILE A 79 -1.92 7.94 -12.41
C ILE A 79 -2.66 7.29 -13.59
N LEU A 80 -2.15 6.16 -14.10
CA LEU A 80 -2.84 5.41 -15.16
C LEU A 80 -4.24 4.96 -14.72
N THR A 81 -4.38 4.55 -13.46
CA THR A 81 -5.70 4.17 -12.90
C THR A 81 -6.66 5.36 -12.92
N LYS A 82 -6.23 6.57 -12.53
CA LYS A 82 -7.04 7.78 -12.59
C LYS A 82 -7.51 8.11 -14.00
N ILE A 83 -6.61 8.03 -14.98
CA ILE A 83 -6.94 8.26 -16.40
C ILE A 83 -7.98 7.23 -16.86
N LEU A 84 -7.75 5.94 -16.64
CA LEU A 84 -8.64 4.86 -17.08
C LEU A 84 -10.00 4.91 -16.39
N CYS A 85 -10.06 5.30 -15.12
CA CYS A 85 -11.29 5.37 -14.34
C CYS A 85 -12.02 6.72 -14.44
N THR A 86 -11.48 7.70 -15.17
CA THR A 86 -12.07 9.05 -15.33
C THR A 86 -13.56 9.04 -15.73
N PRO A 87 -14.04 8.16 -16.64
CA PRO A 87 -15.46 8.10 -16.99
C PRO A 87 -16.38 7.78 -15.80
N TYR A 88 -15.88 7.05 -14.82
CA TYR A 88 -16.60 6.57 -13.64
C TYR A 88 -16.39 7.47 -12.41
N SER A 89 -15.26 8.17 -12.31
CA SER A 89 -14.89 9.01 -11.17
C SER A 89 -15.04 10.51 -11.45
N ARG A 90 -16.24 10.95 -11.87
CA ARG A 90 -16.50 12.35 -12.29
C ARG A 90 -16.35 13.42 -11.20
N LYS A 91 -16.25 13.01 -9.94
CA LYS A 91 -16.15 13.90 -8.77
C LYS A 91 -14.72 14.10 -8.28
N GLU A 92 -13.76 13.40 -8.87
CA GLU A 92 -12.36 13.43 -8.46
C GLU A 92 -11.55 14.27 -9.47
N PRO A 93 -11.22 15.53 -9.16
CA PRO A 93 -10.40 16.34 -10.03
C PRO A 93 -8.95 15.84 -9.99
N TRP A 94 -8.29 15.79 -11.15
CA TRP A 94 -6.88 15.46 -11.27
C TRP A 94 -6.18 16.40 -12.25
N GLU A 95 -4.91 16.65 -12.00
CA GLU A 95 -4.02 17.41 -12.87
C GLU A 95 -2.68 16.68 -12.92
N PHE A 96 -2.09 16.58 -14.12
CA PHE A 96 -0.83 15.88 -14.33
C PHE A 96 0.18 16.81 -15.00
N ARG A 97 1.45 16.69 -14.63
CA ARG A 97 2.56 17.28 -15.38
C ARG A 97 3.22 16.20 -16.22
N ALA A 98 3.48 16.52 -17.49
CA ALA A 98 4.18 15.64 -18.40
C ALA A 98 5.46 16.31 -18.91
N THR A 99 6.59 15.62 -18.78
CA THR A 99 7.90 16.08 -19.25
C THR A 99 8.50 15.05 -20.19
N ARG A 100 8.91 15.45 -21.39
CA ARG A 100 9.59 14.57 -22.33
C ARG A 100 11.10 14.70 -22.20
N TYR A 101 11.80 13.58 -22.03
CA TYR A 101 13.25 13.52 -21.98
C TYR A 101 13.75 12.23 -22.64
N LYS A 102 14.71 12.33 -23.57
CA LYS A 102 15.28 11.21 -24.34
C LYS A 102 14.21 10.27 -24.94
N ASP A 103 13.21 10.86 -25.59
CA ASP A 103 12.07 10.14 -26.20
C ASP A 103 11.14 9.39 -25.24
N THR A 104 11.36 9.48 -23.93
CA THR A 104 10.45 8.99 -22.90
C THR A 104 9.64 10.14 -22.30
N ILE A 105 8.35 9.92 -22.04
CA ILE A 105 7.45 10.86 -21.37
C ILE A 105 7.32 10.47 -19.90
N TYR A 106 7.66 11.39 -19.01
CA TYR A 106 7.54 11.26 -17.57
C TYR A 106 6.28 11.98 -17.11
N ILE A 107 5.43 11.31 -16.35
CA ILE A 107 4.16 11.88 -15.87
C ILE A 107 4.08 11.80 -14.35
N GLU A 108 3.87 12.95 -13.71
CA GLU A 108 3.63 13.08 -12.27
C GLU A 108 2.28 13.76 -11.96
N GLU A 109 1.74 13.52 -10.77
CA GLU A 109 0.51 14.16 -10.31
C GLU A 109 0.79 15.53 -9.70
N GLN A 110 0.05 16.53 -10.15
CA GLN A 110 -0.04 17.82 -9.49
C GLN A 110 -1.33 17.83 -8.66
N VAL A 111 -1.17 17.91 -7.34
CA VAL A 111 -2.32 17.97 -6.43
C VAL A 111 -3.08 19.27 -6.67
N THR A 112 -4.33 19.17 -7.12
CA THR A 112 -5.20 20.32 -7.38
C THR A 112 -5.60 21.01 -6.07
N GLU A 113 -5.81 22.33 -6.11
CA GLU A 113 -6.27 23.08 -4.94
C GLU A 113 -7.64 22.59 -4.43
N GLU A 114 -8.51 22.14 -5.33
CA GLU A 114 -9.79 21.55 -4.96
C GLU A 114 -9.61 20.23 -4.18
N LYS A 115 -8.66 19.37 -4.58
CA LYS A 115 -8.34 18.14 -3.85
C LYS A 115 -7.81 18.43 -2.45
N LYS A 116 -6.89 19.39 -2.32
CA LYS A 116 -6.39 19.86 -1.00
C LYS A 116 -7.52 20.39 -0.12
N ARG A 117 -8.45 21.14 -0.71
CA ARG A 117 -9.63 21.66 0.00
C ARG A 117 -10.54 20.52 0.47
N GLN A 118 -10.76 19.49 -0.34
CA GLN A 118 -11.57 18.33 0.04
C GLN A 118 -10.92 17.53 1.17
N GLU A 119 -9.60 17.32 1.11
CA GLU A 119 -8.82 16.60 2.14
C GLU A 119 -8.81 17.36 3.47
N SER A 120 -8.62 18.68 3.44
CA SER A 120 -8.68 19.51 4.67
C SER A 120 -10.07 19.53 5.32
N GLN A 121 -11.13 19.36 4.53
CA GLN A 121 -12.52 19.27 5.00
C GLN A 121 -12.95 17.85 5.39
N ALA A 122 -12.04 16.87 5.35
CA ALA A 122 -12.35 15.50 5.72
C ALA A 122 -12.80 15.41 7.19
N THR A 123 -14.00 14.86 7.39
CA THR A 123 -14.57 14.58 8.70
C THR A 123 -13.75 13.54 9.47
N ASP A 124 -13.82 13.53 10.81
CA ASP A 124 -13.15 12.50 11.61
C ASP A 124 -13.57 11.08 11.20
N ARG A 125 -14.85 10.90 10.85
CA ARG A 125 -15.34 9.62 10.35
C ARG A 125 -14.63 9.20 9.06
N GLN A 126 -14.40 10.12 8.11
CA GLN A 126 -13.66 9.80 6.88
C GLN A 126 -12.21 9.43 7.17
N LYS A 127 -11.53 10.16 8.05
CA LYS A 127 -10.16 9.84 8.49
C LYS A 127 -10.08 8.48 9.17
N ARG A 128 -11.06 8.15 10.01
CA ARG A 128 -11.21 6.84 10.66
C ARG A 128 -11.46 5.71 9.66
N MET A 129 -12.29 5.94 8.65
CA MET A 129 -12.52 4.97 7.58
C MET A 129 -11.25 4.71 6.75
N SER A 130 -10.46 5.74 6.45
CA SER A 130 -9.16 5.58 5.78
C SER A 130 -8.19 4.78 6.65
N TYR A 131 -8.16 5.05 7.96
CA TYR A 131 -7.35 4.30 8.93
C TYR A 131 -7.68 2.81 8.97
N TRP A 132 -8.97 2.44 8.85
CA TRP A 132 -9.38 1.04 8.86
C TRP A 132 -8.68 0.20 7.80
N GLY A 133 -8.32 0.79 6.65
CA GLY A 133 -7.52 0.12 5.62
C GLY A 133 -6.12 -0.25 6.12
N TYR A 134 -5.38 0.71 6.66
CA TYR A 134 -4.04 0.47 7.20
C TYR A 134 -4.06 -0.47 8.42
N ARG A 135 -5.08 -0.35 9.27
CA ARG A 135 -5.25 -1.26 10.40
C ARG A 135 -5.55 -2.68 9.95
N PHE A 136 -6.36 -2.83 8.91
CA PHE A 136 -6.62 -4.12 8.29
C PHE A 136 -5.33 -4.72 7.72
N GLU A 137 -4.53 -3.95 6.98
CA GLU A 137 -3.23 -4.40 6.46
C GLU A 137 -2.30 -4.86 7.59
N THR A 138 -2.21 -4.09 8.68
CA THR A 138 -1.41 -4.45 9.87
C THR A 138 -1.86 -5.78 10.48
N LEU A 139 -3.18 -6.00 10.60
CA LEU A 139 -3.73 -7.21 11.21
C LEU A 139 -3.67 -8.44 10.30
N CYS A 140 -3.64 -8.24 9.00
CA CYS A 140 -3.68 -9.29 7.99
C CYS A 140 -2.29 -9.67 7.48
N THR A 141 -1.30 -8.79 7.55
CA THR A 141 0.05 -9.06 7.03
C THR A 141 1.02 -9.51 8.11
N VAL A 142 2.10 -10.19 7.70
CA VAL A 142 3.29 -10.48 8.51
C VAL A 142 4.53 -10.28 7.66
N PRO A 143 5.64 -9.80 8.24
CA PRO A 143 6.89 -9.55 7.50
C PRO A 143 7.68 -10.82 7.17
N LYS A 144 7.32 -11.96 7.80
CA LYS A 144 8.03 -13.23 7.67
C LYS A 144 7.29 -14.20 6.75
N PRO A 145 8.02 -15.06 6.02
CA PRO A 145 7.40 -16.14 5.27
C PRO A 145 6.62 -17.08 6.20
N PRO A 146 5.57 -17.79 5.73
CA PRO A 146 4.57 -18.39 6.61
C PRO A 146 5.12 -19.46 7.55
N HIS A 147 6.17 -20.15 7.10
CA HIS A 147 6.85 -21.20 7.85
C HIS A 147 7.76 -20.66 8.97
N LEU A 148 8.05 -19.36 8.98
CA LEU A 148 8.83 -18.68 10.03
C LEU A 148 7.95 -17.83 10.96
N VAL A 149 6.64 -17.81 10.74
CA VAL A 149 5.70 -17.03 11.55
C VAL A 149 5.43 -17.77 12.86
N LEU A 150 5.72 -17.10 13.97
CA LEU A 150 5.42 -17.62 15.31
C LEU A 150 4.10 -17.05 15.82
N LYS A 151 3.47 -17.74 16.79
CA LYS A 151 2.25 -17.27 17.43
C LYS A 151 2.44 -15.88 18.08
N SER A 152 3.61 -15.63 18.65
CA SER A 152 3.98 -14.31 19.21
C SER A 152 3.98 -13.19 18.16
N ASP A 153 4.37 -13.48 16.93
CA ASP A 153 4.32 -12.51 15.82
C ASP A 153 2.86 -12.16 15.48
N LEU A 154 1.94 -13.12 15.61
CA LEU A 154 0.51 -12.89 15.38
C LEU A 154 -0.12 -12.01 16.47
N GLU A 155 0.27 -12.21 17.72
CA GLU A 155 -0.21 -11.46 18.88
C GLU A 155 0.30 -10.02 18.89
N LYS A 156 1.57 -9.80 18.52
CA LYS A 156 2.20 -8.46 18.48
C LYS A 156 1.43 -7.47 17.59
N ARG A 157 0.87 -7.93 16.47
CA ARG A 157 0.10 -7.10 15.53
C ARG A 157 -1.15 -6.48 16.16
N MET A 158 -1.67 -7.07 17.23
CA MET A 158 -2.84 -6.52 17.94
C MET A 158 -2.50 -5.23 18.67
N THR A 159 -1.27 -5.08 19.15
CA THR A 159 -0.81 -3.90 19.91
C THR A 159 0.09 -2.98 19.09
N GLU A 160 0.44 -3.37 17.86
CA GLU A 160 1.30 -2.60 16.99
C GLU A 160 0.63 -1.29 16.54
N THR A 161 1.37 -0.19 16.68
CA THR A 161 0.99 1.12 16.17
C THR A 161 1.03 1.09 14.65
N VAL A 162 -0.06 1.53 14.03
CA VAL A 162 -0.16 1.63 12.58
C VAL A 162 0.66 2.82 12.11
N ASN A 163 1.58 2.56 11.17
CA ASN A 163 2.39 3.57 10.51
C ASN A 163 2.03 3.61 9.02
N THR A 164 1.67 4.79 8.52
CA THR A 164 1.32 4.98 7.10
C THR A 164 2.45 5.61 6.29
N ASN A 165 3.62 5.83 6.90
CA ASN A 165 4.84 6.16 6.18
C ASN A 165 5.35 4.86 5.55
N ILE A 166 5.06 4.68 4.26
CA ILE A 166 5.70 3.68 3.40
C ILE A 166 6.83 4.38 2.66
#